data_AF-A0A818SK65-F1
#
_entry.id   AF-A0A818SK65-F1
#
_cell.length_a   1.000
_cell.length_b   1.000
_cell.length_c   1.000
_cell.angle_alpha   90.00
_cell.angle_beta   90.00
_cell.angle_gamma   90.00
#
_symmetry.space_group_name_H-M   'P 1'
#
loop_
_entity.id
_entity.type
_entity.pdbx_description
1 polymer ?
#
loop_
_entity_poly.entity_id
_entity_poly.type
_entity_poly.pdbx_seq_one_letter_code
_entity_poly.pdbx_strand_id
1 'polypeptide(L)'
;TEYDSVRSEIETLHNQIVSLRNTNEENIRRIAELDSQKLTYEQENIEKDRQLKECDEKFQELQLTLKQTQESGIKLRKALHKMKETITNNEQTHNQELEIRLRMVTEEYEQKLNEQEAEYSTKLKSLTKEMNSQMEEKEKQFNQQHQELIDRSYQNENNMKHRIIEAEQRASVAEEQLKNKQINQHLIQELENQINDLQTQIESFNSRENIPIQTTDHAAQTNIEDSKLHSSLTNSNDTLHSLVVEPTEIDYLKQIIFAYMTGTDPMTMVKVICALLRYTDDEKSVIIEHEKYRQTRWLNTPR
;
A
#
# COMPACT_ATOMS: atom_id res chain seq x y z
N THR A 1 -30.63 35.18 154.91
CA THR A 1 -29.56 34.19 154.65
C THR A 1 -30.07 32.95 153.93
N GLU A 2 -30.97 32.13 154.49
CA GLU A 2 -31.51 30.97 153.75
C GLU A 2 -32.40 31.36 152.54
N TYR A 3 -33.25 32.38 152.70
CA TYR A 3 -34.13 32.86 151.61
C TYR A 3 -33.35 33.41 150.40
N ASP A 4 -32.25 34.13 150.65
CA ASP A 4 -31.39 34.68 149.60
C ASP A 4 -30.61 33.57 148.86
N SER A 5 -30.24 32.50 149.57
CA SER A 5 -29.61 31.31 149.00
C SER A 5 -30.57 30.57 148.07
N VAL A 6 -31.81 30.33 148.52
CA VAL A 6 -32.85 29.68 147.71
C VAL A 6 -33.20 30.51 146.48
N ARG A 7 -33.25 31.84 146.61
CA ARG A 7 -33.50 32.75 145.48
C ARG A 7 -32.38 32.70 144.43
N SER A 8 -31.12 32.68 144.88
CA SER A 8 -29.95 32.54 144.00
C SER A 8 -29.92 31.19 143.27
N GLU A 9 -30.31 30.11 143.94
CA GLU A 9 -30.41 28.78 143.34
C GLU A 9 -31.55 28.71 142.31
N ILE A 10 -32.72 29.30 142.60
CA ILE A 10 -33.82 29.42 141.63
C ILE A 10 -33.41 30.22 140.39
N GLU A 11 -32.67 31.31 140.56
CA GLU A 11 -32.18 32.13 139.44
C GLU A 11 -31.14 31.38 138.60
N THR A 12 -30.26 30.61 139.24
CA THR A 12 -29.29 29.74 138.56
C THR A 12 -29.99 28.65 137.76
N LEU A 13 -30.97 27.96 138.36
CA LEU A 13 -31.78 26.95 137.68
C LEU A 13 -32.59 27.55 136.52
N HIS A 14 -33.15 28.75 136.69
CA HIS A 14 -33.86 29.45 135.62
C HIS A 14 -32.94 29.74 134.44
N ASN A 15 -31.75 30.28 134.70
CA ASN A 15 -30.74 30.55 133.68
C ASN A 15 -30.28 29.26 132.96
N GLN A 16 -30.15 28.15 133.69
CA GLN A 16 -29.87 26.84 133.10
C GLN A 16 -31.02 26.35 132.21
N ILE A 17 -32.28 26.48 132.64
CA ILE A 17 -33.46 26.11 131.86
C ILE A 17 -33.53 26.91 130.56
N VAL A 18 -33.29 28.23 130.62
CA VAL A 18 -33.29 29.10 129.42
C VAL A 18 -32.15 28.71 128.47
N SER A 19 -30.95 28.44 128.97
CA SER A 19 -29.82 27.99 128.15
C SER A 19 -30.10 26.64 127.46
N LEU A 20 -30.63 25.67 128.21
CA LEU A 20 -31.04 24.38 127.66
C LEU A 20 -32.15 24.52 126.61
N ARG A 21 -33.12 25.40 126.85
CA ARG A 21 -34.17 25.70 125.88
C ARG A 21 -33.61 26.27 124.58
N ASN A 22 -32.73 27.28 124.66
CA ASN A 22 -32.10 27.87 123.48
C ASN A 22 -31.26 26.85 122.71
N THR A 23 -30.51 26.00 123.43
CA THR A 23 -29.73 24.91 122.84
C THR A 23 -30.64 23.89 122.14
N ASN A 24 -31.78 23.56 122.73
CA ASN A 24 -32.75 22.66 122.14
C ASN A 24 -33.42 23.27 120.90
N GLU A 25 -33.78 24.55 120.93
CA GLU A 25 -34.31 25.28 119.77
C GLU A 25 -33.30 25.30 118.60
N GLU A 26 -32.02 25.51 118.90
CA GLU A 26 -30.95 25.45 117.89
C GLU A 26 -30.75 24.02 117.34
N ASN A 27 -30.78 23.00 118.19
CA ASN A 27 -30.73 21.61 117.76
C ASN A 27 -31.90 21.25 116.84
N ILE A 28 -33.11 21.73 117.15
CA ILE A 28 -34.30 21.53 116.30
C ILE A 28 -34.09 22.17 114.92
N ARG A 29 -33.54 23.39 114.85
CA ARG A 29 -33.23 24.05 113.56
C ARG A 29 -32.20 23.26 112.77
N ARG A 30 -31.14 22.79 113.43
CA ARG A 30 -30.10 21.98 112.80
C ARG A 30 -30.63 20.64 112.28
N ILE A 31 -31.53 19.99 113.00
CA ILE A 31 -32.20 18.77 112.53
C ILE A 31 -33.02 19.06 111.27
N ALA A 32 -33.83 20.13 111.28
CA ALA A 32 -34.63 20.51 110.11
C ALA A 32 -33.77 20.84 108.88
N GLU A 33 -32.63 21.50 109.08
CA GLU A 33 -31.67 21.76 107.99
C GLU A 33 -31.06 20.47 107.43
N LEU A 34 -30.63 19.55 108.31
CA LEU A 34 -30.09 18.25 107.91
C LEU A 34 -31.13 17.41 107.15
N ASP A 35 -32.39 17.44 107.56
CA ASP A 35 -33.48 16.75 106.87
C ASP A 35 -33.73 17.35 105.47
N SER A 36 -33.66 18.68 105.34
CA SER A 36 -33.77 19.35 104.03
C SER A 36 -32.59 19.02 103.10
N GLN A 37 -31.37 18.99 103.64
CA GLN A 37 -30.18 18.59 102.87
C GLN A 37 -30.28 17.14 102.44
N LYS A 38 -30.68 16.24 103.34
CA LYS A 38 -30.88 14.82 103.05
C LYS A 38 -31.89 14.63 101.91
N LEU A 39 -33.03 15.32 101.95
CA LEU A 39 -34.03 15.27 100.88
C LEU A 39 -33.45 15.72 99.52
N THR A 40 -32.62 16.76 99.53
CA THR A 40 -31.97 17.26 98.31
C THR A 40 -31.01 16.21 97.72
N TYR A 41 -30.18 15.58 98.56
CA TYR A 41 -29.28 14.52 98.11
C TYR A 41 -30.02 13.27 97.62
N GLU A 42 -31.15 12.92 98.24
CA GLU A 42 -32.00 11.82 97.78
C GLU A 42 -32.56 12.09 96.37
N GLN A 43 -33.03 13.31 96.10
CA GLN A 43 -33.49 13.72 94.77
C GLN A 43 -32.36 13.69 93.74
N GLU A 44 -31.17 14.18 94.09
CA GLU A 44 -30.00 14.16 93.22
C GLU A 44 -29.57 12.73 92.87
N ASN A 45 -29.62 11.80 93.84
CA ASN A 45 -29.31 10.39 93.60
C ASN A 45 -30.33 9.74 92.65
N ILE A 46 -31.63 10.02 92.82
CA ILE A 46 -32.67 9.53 91.92
C ILE A 46 -32.42 10.00 90.48
N GLU A 47 -32.06 11.28 90.31
CA GLU A 47 -31.79 11.84 88.99
C GLU A 47 -30.51 11.25 88.37
N LYS A 48 -29.44 11.07 89.16
CA LYS A 48 -28.22 10.39 88.70
C LYS A 48 -28.49 8.94 88.30
N ASP A 49 -29.31 8.21 89.06
CA ASP A 49 -29.71 6.84 88.72
C ASP A 49 -30.54 6.79 87.42
N ARG A 50 -31.40 7.79 87.19
CA ARG A 50 -32.13 7.93 85.93
C ARG A 50 -31.19 8.15 84.75
N GLN A 51 -30.21 9.05 84.91
CA GLN A 51 -29.21 9.33 83.88
C GLN A 51 -28.31 8.13 83.59
N LEU A 52 -27.92 7.37 84.61
CA LEU A 52 -27.16 6.12 84.44
C LEU A 52 -27.93 5.09 83.61
N LYS A 53 -29.22 4.90 83.91
CA LYS A 53 -30.09 4.00 83.11
C LYS A 53 -30.20 4.45 81.65
N GLU A 54 -30.41 5.74 81.40
CA GLU A 54 -30.48 6.29 80.05
C GLU A 54 -29.15 6.11 79.29
N CYS A 55 -28.02 6.24 79.99
CA CYS A 55 -26.69 6.00 79.44
C CYS A 55 -26.49 4.53 79.07
N ASP A 56 -26.89 3.60 79.94
CA ASP A 56 -26.80 2.16 79.69
C ASP A 56 -27.66 1.73 78.49
N GLU A 57 -28.88 2.27 78.37
CA GLU A 57 -29.76 2.02 77.23
C GLU A 57 -29.12 2.49 75.91
N LYS A 58 -28.58 3.72 75.89
CA LYS A 58 -27.86 4.25 74.71
C LYS A 58 -26.62 3.44 74.38
N PHE A 59 -25.89 2.97 75.39
CA PHE A 59 -24.72 2.14 75.19
C PHE A 59 -25.08 0.80 74.52
N GLN A 60 -26.15 0.15 74.97
CA GLN A 60 -26.65 -1.08 74.37
C GLN A 60 -27.13 -0.88 72.93
N GLU A 61 -27.85 0.21 72.65
CA GLU A 61 -28.30 0.56 71.29
C GLU A 61 -27.10 0.74 70.36
N LEU A 62 -26.10 1.54 70.76
CA LEU A 62 -24.88 1.76 69.98
C LEU A 62 -24.11 0.46 69.73
N GLN A 63 -24.05 -0.44 70.72
CA GLN A 63 -23.41 -1.74 70.57
C GLN A 63 -24.12 -2.61 69.52
N LEU A 64 -25.46 -2.59 69.51
CA LEU A 64 -26.27 -3.30 68.51
C LEU A 64 -26.05 -2.72 67.11
N THR A 65 -26.11 -1.40 66.95
CA THR A 65 -25.88 -0.73 65.66
C THR A 65 -24.46 -0.98 65.13
N LEU A 66 -23.45 -0.99 66.02
CA LEU A 66 -22.08 -1.33 65.65
C LEU A 66 -22.00 -2.75 65.08
N LYS A 67 -22.61 -3.73 65.74
CA LYS A 67 -22.63 -5.12 65.29
C LYS A 67 -23.33 -5.27 63.93
N GLN A 68 -24.49 -4.64 63.74
CA GLN A 68 -25.22 -4.65 62.47
C GLN A 68 -24.39 -4.01 61.35
N THR A 69 -23.73 -2.89 61.64
CA THR A 69 -22.86 -2.20 60.69
C THR A 69 -21.67 -3.09 60.29
N GLN A 70 -21.03 -3.76 61.24
CA GLN A 70 -19.95 -4.71 60.97
C GLN A 70 -20.41 -5.87 60.08
N GLU A 71 -21.58 -6.46 60.36
CA GLU A 71 -22.16 -7.53 59.55
C GLU A 71 -22.48 -7.07 58.12
N SER A 72 -23.06 -5.87 57.96
CA SER A 72 -23.31 -5.28 56.65
C SER A 72 -22.01 -5.04 55.87
N GLY A 73 -20.95 -4.58 56.55
CA GLY A 73 -19.63 -4.38 55.96
C GLY A 73 -19.00 -5.69 55.48
N ILE A 74 -19.18 -6.80 56.20
CA ILE A 74 -18.73 -8.13 55.74
C ILE A 74 -19.50 -8.57 54.49
N LYS A 75 -20.83 -8.37 54.46
CA LYS A 75 -21.65 -8.70 53.27
C LYS A 75 -21.22 -7.89 52.05
N LEU A 76 -20.96 -6.59 52.23
CA LEU A 76 -20.47 -5.71 51.17
C LEU A 76 -19.11 -6.17 50.64
N ARG A 77 -18.16 -6.51 51.52
CA ARG A 77 -16.85 -7.05 51.10
C ARG A 77 -16.98 -8.34 50.29
N LYS A 78 -17.88 -9.25 50.68
CA LYS A 78 -18.15 -10.48 49.92
C LYS A 78 -18.77 -10.19 48.55
N ALA A 79 -19.70 -9.24 48.46
CA ALA A 79 -20.30 -8.84 47.19
C ALA A 79 -19.26 -8.20 46.25
N LEU A 80 -18.41 -7.31 46.78
CA LEU A 80 -17.32 -6.67 46.04
C LEU A 80 -16.33 -7.72 45.51
N HIS A 81 -15.97 -8.71 46.34
CA HIS A 81 -15.09 -9.80 45.91
C HIS A 81 -15.69 -10.60 44.75
N LYS A 82 -16.96 -11.02 44.84
CA LYS A 82 -17.64 -11.73 43.74
C LYS A 82 -17.72 -10.90 42.46
N MET A 83 -17.99 -9.60 42.59
CA MET A 83 -18.03 -8.69 41.45
C MET A 83 -16.64 -8.59 40.80
N LYS A 84 -15.58 -8.47 41.60
CA LYS A 84 -14.20 -8.48 41.11
C LYS A 84 -13.86 -9.76 40.36
N GLU A 85 -14.19 -10.94 40.92
CA GLU A 85 -13.99 -12.23 40.25
C GLU A 85 -14.73 -12.30 38.91
N THR A 86 -15.99 -11.83 38.88
CA THR A 86 -16.79 -11.81 37.65
C THR A 86 -16.17 -10.90 36.59
N ILE A 87 -15.71 -9.70 36.97
CA ILE A 87 -15.04 -8.77 36.06
C ILE A 87 -13.75 -9.38 35.52
N THR A 88 -12.89 -9.91 36.38
CA THR A 88 -11.62 -10.53 35.96
C THR A 88 -11.85 -11.74 35.04
N ASN A 89 -12.83 -12.58 35.34
CA ASN A 89 -13.16 -13.71 34.47
C ASN A 89 -13.69 -13.24 33.11
N ASN A 90 -14.59 -12.27 33.08
CA ASN A 90 -15.13 -11.73 31.84
C ASN A 90 -14.04 -11.05 30.99
N GLU A 91 -13.13 -10.29 31.61
CA GLU A 91 -11.98 -9.70 30.93
C GLU A 91 -11.08 -10.77 30.33
N GLN A 92 -10.79 -11.84 31.09
CA GLN A 92 -9.98 -12.95 30.61
C GLN A 92 -10.63 -13.68 29.43
N THR A 93 -11.93 -13.99 29.50
CA THR A 93 -12.64 -14.66 28.40
C THR A 93 -12.73 -13.77 27.18
N HIS A 94 -13.03 -12.48 27.35
CA HIS A 94 -13.09 -11.53 26.25
C HIS A 94 -11.74 -11.38 25.54
N ASN A 95 -10.65 -11.31 26.29
CA ASN A 95 -9.30 -11.24 25.72
C ASN A 95 -8.95 -12.52 24.94
N GLN A 96 -9.33 -13.69 25.43
CA GLN A 96 -9.15 -14.96 24.71
C GLN A 96 -9.96 -15.00 23.40
N GLU A 97 -11.21 -14.56 23.42
CA GLU A 97 -12.05 -14.46 22.22
C GLU A 97 -11.46 -13.49 21.20
N LEU A 98 -10.95 -12.34 21.66
CA LEU A 98 -10.31 -11.35 20.81
C LEU A 98 -9.04 -11.91 20.16
N GLU A 99 -8.23 -12.65 20.91
CA GLU A 99 -7.01 -13.29 20.42
C GLU A 99 -7.33 -14.34 19.34
N ILE A 100 -8.33 -15.19 19.57
CA ILE A 100 -8.79 -16.18 18.60
C ILE A 100 -9.27 -15.48 17.32
N ARG A 101 -10.09 -14.43 17.45
CA ARG A 101 -10.61 -13.70 16.29
C ARG A 101 -9.50 -13.00 15.50
N LEU A 102 -8.54 -12.38 16.19
CA LEU A 102 -7.39 -11.75 15.55
C LEU A 102 -6.58 -12.79 14.76
N ARG A 103 -6.36 -13.96 15.35
CA ARG A 103 -5.66 -15.08 14.71
C ARG A 103 -6.39 -15.55 13.45
N MET A 104 -7.69 -15.82 13.54
CA MET A 104 -8.50 -16.24 12.38
C MET A 104 -8.45 -15.22 11.24
N VAL A 105 -8.61 -13.93 11.54
CA VAL A 105 -8.54 -12.88 10.52
C VAL A 105 -7.14 -12.81 9.89
N THR A 106 -6.08 -12.98 10.69
CA THR A 106 -4.71 -12.99 10.19
C THR A 106 -4.47 -14.18 9.26
N GLU A 107 -4.90 -15.38 9.66
CA GLU A 107 -4.83 -16.60 8.84
C GLU A 107 -5.60 -16.45 7.53
N GLU A 108 -6.80 -15.84 7.54
CA GLU A 108 -7.58 -15.57 6.33
C GLU A 108 -6.86 -14.62 5.36
N TYR A 109 -6.19 -13.57 5.86
CA TYR A 109 -5.42 -12.65 5.02
C TYR A 109 -4.15 -13.30 4.47
N GLU A 110 -3.44 -14.08 5.29
CA GLU A 110 -2.27 -14.86 4.84
C GLU A 110 -2.68 -15.85 3.74
N GLN A 111 -3.81 -16.54 3.90
CA GLN A 111 -4.32 -17.45 2.89
C GLN A 111 -4.63 -16.72 1.58
N LYS A 112 -5.34 -15.59 1.62
CA LYS A 112 -5.64 -14.79 0.41
C LYS A 112 -4.38 -14.31 -0.30
N LEU A 113 -3.37 -13.90 0.46
CA LEU A 113 -2.09 -13.47 -0.09
C LEU A 113 -1.38 -14.64 -0.80
N ASN A 114 -1.34 -15.81 -0.16
CA ASN A 114 -0.77 -17.03 -0.74
C ASN A 114 -1.51 -17.48 -2.00
N GLU A 115 -2.84 -17.40 -2.01
CA GLU A 115 -3.67 -17.71 -3.18
C GLU A 115 -3.36 -16.77 -4.36
N GLN A 116 -3.23 -15.46 -4.10
CA GLN A 116 -2.83 -14.49 -5.12
C GLN A 116 -1.41 -14.75 -5.63
N GLU A 117 -0.47 -15.05 -4.74
CA GLU A 117 0.91 -15.38 -5.12
C GLU A 117 0.95 -16.63 -6.02
N ALA A 118 0.20 -17.67 -5.68
CA ALA A 118 0.06 -18.87 -6.49
C ALA A 118 -0.58 -18.56 -7.86
N GLU A 119 -1.60 -17.71 -7.90
CA GLU A 119 -2.24 -17.27 -9.15
C GLU A 119 -1.26 -16.50 -10.05
N TYR A 120 -0.51 -15.55 -9.51
CA TYR A 120 0.49 -14.81 -10.30
C TYR A 120 1.63 -15.72 -10.75
N SER A 121 2.09 -16.63 -9.89
CA SER A 121 3.13 -17.62 -10.21
C SER A 121 2.70 -18.53 -11.36
N THR A 122 1.45 -19.02 -11.35
CA THR A 122 0.91 -19.84 -12.45
C THR A 122 0.75 -19.05 -13.75
N LYS A 123 0.24 -17.81 -13.69
CA LYS A 123 0.16 -16.91 -14.85
C LYS A 123 1.54 -16.66 -15.46
N LEU A 124 2.54 -16.32 -14.65
CA LEU A 124 3.92 -16.13 -15.11
C LEU A 124 4.48 -17.38 -15.77
N LYS A 125 4.29 -18.56 -15.17
CA LYS A 125 4.71 -19.83 -15.79
C LYS A 125 4.06 -20.08 -17.14
N SER A 126 2.75 -19.80 -17.27
CA SER A 126 2.06 -19.94 -18.55
C SER A 126 2.56 -18.96 -19.61
N LEU A 127 2.80 -17.70 -19.25
CA LEU A 127 3.31 -16.68 -20.15
C LEU A 127 4.73 -17.02 -20.64
N THR A 128 5.60 -17.46 -19.73
CA THR A 128 6.95 -17.92 -20.07
C THR A 128 6.90 -19.11 -21.03
N LYS A 129 6.00 -20.07 -20.81
CA LYS A 129 5.85 -21.22 -21.70
C LYS A 129 5.38 -20.79 -23.10
N GLU A 130 4.38 -19.92 -23.17
CA GLU A 130 3.87 -19.38 -24.43
C GLU A 130 4.96 -18.62 -25.20
N MET A 131 5.70 -17.73 -24.52
CA MET A 131 6.79 -16.98 -25.11
C MET A 131 7.90 -17.89 -25.63
N ASN A 132 8.26 -18.94 -24.89
CA ASN A 132 9.24 -19.92 -25.33
C ASN A 132 8.74 -20.69 -26.57
N SER A 133 7.47 -21.11 -26.61
CA SER A 133 6.90 -21.76 -27.79
C SER A 133 6.90 -20.86 -29.02
N GLN A 134 6.59 -19.57 -28.86
CA GLN A 134 6.68 -18.59 -29.95
C GLN A 134 8.13 -18.39 -30.44
N MET A 135 9.10 -18.33 -29.52
CA MET A 135 10.52 -18.25 -29.89
C MET A 135 10.96 -19.49 -30.66
N GLU A 136 10.61 -20.70 -30.21
CA GLU A 136 10.92 -21.95 -30.92
C GLU A 136 10.30 -22.00 -32.31
N GLU A 137 9.06 -21.52 -32.48
CA GLU A 137 8.41 -21.45 -33.78
C GLU A 137 9.11 -20.45 -34.71
N LYS A 138 9.47 -19.26 -34.20
CA LYS A 138 10.20 -18.24 -34.96
C LYS A 138 11.59 -18.73 -35.36
N GLU A 139 12.28 -19.43 -34.49
CA GLU A 139 13.57 -20.05 -34.77
C GLU A 139 13.44 -21.11 -35.88
N LYS A 140 12.42 -21.97 -35.81
CA LYS A 140 12.13 -22.94 -36.88
C LYS A 140 11.83 -22.25 -38.22
N GLN A 141 10.99 -21.22 -38.22
CA GLN A 141 10.66 -20.45 -39.43
C GLN A 141 11.92 -19.81 -40.03
N PHE A 142 12.77 -19.21 -39.19
CA PHE A 142 14.02 -18.59 -39.62
C PHE A 142 14.98 -19.63 -40.22
N ASN A 143 15.16 -20.77 -39.54
CA ASN A 143 16.02 -21.85 -40.02
C ASN A 143 15.51 -22.44 -41.34
N GLN A 144 14.19 -22.59 -41.49
CA GLN A 144 13.58 -23.03 -42.75
C GLN A 144 13.85 -22.03 -43.88
N GLN A 145 13.62 -20.74 -43.66
CA GLN A 145 13.91 -19.70 -44.65
C GLN A 145 15.40 -19.67 -45.02
N HIS A 146 16.28 -19.86 -44.05
CA HIS A 146 17.71 -19.95 -44.29
C HIS A 146 18.08 -21.16 -45.16
N GLN A 147 17.50 -22.32 -44.89
CA GLN A 147 17.71 -23.52 -45.69
C GLN A 147 17.19 -23.36 -47.12
N GLU A 148 15.99 -22.79 -47.29
CA GLU A 148 15.42 -22.51 -48.61
C GLU A 148 16.28 -21.54 -49.43
N LEU A 149 16.90 -20.56 -48.78
CA LEU A 149 17.86 -19.65 -49.43
C LEU A 149 19.13 -20.38 -49.89
N ILE A 150 19.66 -21.27 -49.04
CA ILE A 150 20.80 -22.11 -49.39
C ILE A 150 20.47 -22.99 -50.60
N ASP A 151 19.34 -23.70 -50.57
CA ASP A 151 18.91 -24.60 -51.64
C ASP A 151 18.67 -23.83 -52.96
N ARG A 152 18.04 -22.66 -52.89
CA ARG A 152 17.84 -21.78 -54.04
C ARG A 152 19.16 -21.28 -54.61
N SER A 153 20.13 -20.96 -53.76
CA SER A 153 21.48 -20.58 -54.19
C SER A 153 22.16 -21.72 -54.95
N TYR A 154 22.11 -22.95 -54.42
CA TYR A 154 22.66 -24.14 -55.11
C TYR A 154 21.98 -24.40 -56.45
N GLN A 155 20.64 -24.31 -56.52
CA GLN A 155 19.91 -24.46 -57.78
C GLN A 155 20.30 -23.38 -58.80
N ASN A 156 20.42 -22.12 -58.37
CA ASN A 156 20.84 -21.04 -59.24
C ASN A 156 22.27 -21.23 -59.76
N GLU A 157 23.18 -21.71 -58.91
CA GLU A 157 24.56 -22.04 -59.32
C GLU A 157 24.57 -23.15 -60.37
N ASN A 158 23.79 -24.21 -60.17
CA ASN A 158 23.66 -25.31 -61.14
C ASN A 158 23.03 -24.85 -62.46
N ASN A 159 21.99 -24.02 -62.40
CA ASN A 159 21.37 -23.42 -63.57
C ASN A 159 22.37 -22.52 -64.32
N MET A 160 23.20 -21.75 -63.60
CA MET A 160 24.28 -20.97 -64.22
C MET A 160 25.30 -21.87 -64.90
N LYS A 161 25.75 -22.95 -64.25
CA LYS A 161 26.67 -23.93 -64.86
C LYS A 161 26.09 -24.50 -66.16
N HIS A 162 24.81 -24.89 -66.16
CA HIS A 162 24.15 -25.34 -67.38
C HIS A 162 24.09 -24.28 -68.46
N ARG A 163 23.71 -23.04 -68.13
CA ARG A 163 23.67 -21.94 -69.09
C ARG A 163 25.04 -21.61 -69.68
N ILE A 164 26.10 -21.72 -68.89
CA ILE A 164 27.49 -21.55 -69.36
C ILE A 164 27.83 -22.65 -70.38
N ILE A 165 27.56 -23.92 -70.06
CA ILE A 165 27.81 -25.04 -70.97
C ILE A 165 27.00 -24.89 -72.28
N GLU A 166 25.73 -24.51 -72.19
CA GLU A 166 24.91 -24.26 -73.38
C GLU A 166 25.44 -23.09 -74.23
N ALA A 167 25.92 -22.02 -73.58
CA ALA A 167 26.52 -20.88 -74.28
C ALA A 167 27.84 -21.27 -74.96
N GLU A 168 28.69 -22.07 -74.29
CA GLU A 168 29.93 -22.62 -74.86
C GLU A 168 29.63 -23.52 -76.07
N GLN A 169 28.61 -24.38 -75.99
CA GLN A 169 28.18 -25.21 -77.12
C GLN A 169 27.68 -24.36 -78.29
N ARG A 170 26.86 -23.33 -78.03
CA ARG A 170 26.40 -22.41 -79.08
C ARG A 170 27.54 -21.63 -79.72
N ALA A 171 28.52 -21.19 -78.92
CA ALA A 171 29.71 -20.52 -79.43
C ALA A 171 30.53 -21.46 -80.33
N SER A 172 30.72 -22.71 -79.93
CA SER A 172 31.39 -23.73 -80.75
C SER A 172 30.68 -23.99 -82.08
N VAL A 173 29.34 -24.13 -82.06
CA VAL A 173 28.55 -24.29 -83.30
C VAL A 173 28.64 -23.03 -84.18
N ALA A 174 28.62 -21.84 -83.59
CA ALA A 174 28.75 -20.58 -84.32
C ALA A 174 30.15 -20.43 -84.96
N GLU A 175 31.22 -20.83 -84.26
CA GLU A 175 32.58 -20.90 -84.80
C GLU A 175 32.66 -21.89 -85.98
N GLU A 176 32.05 -23.06 -85.86
CA GLU A 176 32.00 -24.05 -86.95
C GLU A 176 31.19 -23.55 -88.15
N GLN A 177 30.06 -22.88 -87.92
CA GLN A 177 29.29 -22.23 -88.98
C GLN A 177 30.06 -21.11 -89.65
N LEU A 178 30.85 -20.33 -88.91
CA LEU A 178 31.71 -19.28 -89.46
C LEU A 178 32.80 -19.90 -90.34
N LYS A 179 33.42 -20.99 -89.89
CA LYS A 179 34.41 -21.74 -90.68
C LYS A 179 33.79 -22.31 -91.96
N ASN A 180 32.59 -22.86 -91.88
CA ASN A 180 31.86 -23.34 -93.05
C ASN A 180 31.48 -22.20 -94.00
N LYS A 181 31.09 -21.03 -93.49
CA LYS A 181 30.89 -19.83 -94.33
C LYS A 181 32.17 -19.39 -95.02
N GLN A 182 33.31 -19.40 -94.33
CA GLN A 182 34.61 -19.07 -94.91
C GLN A 182 35.02 -20.09 -96.00
N ILE A 183 34.79 -21.39 -95.78
CA ILE A 183 35.03 -22.44 -96.78
C ILE A 183 34.13 -22.22 -98.00
N ASN A 184 32.83 -21.98 -97.79
CA ASN A 184 31.90 -21.70 -98.88
C ASN A 184 32.29 -20.41 -99.62
N GLN A 185 32.76 -19.38 -98.91
CA GLN A 185 33.24 -18.14 -99.52
C GLN A 185 34.49 -18.39 -100.36
N HIS A 186 35.44 -19.20 -99.88
CA HIS A 186 36.60 -19.62 -100.67
C HIS A 186 36.18 -20.43 -101.91
N LEU A 187 35.18 -21.30 -101.79
CA LEU A 187 34.65 -22.06 -102.93
C LEU A 187 33.94 -21.16 -103.94
N ILE A 188 33.17 -20.17 -103.47
CA ILE A 188 32.56 -19.15 -104.33
C ILE A 188 33.67 -18.36 -105.03
N GLN A 189 34.72 -17.95 -104.33
CA GLN A 189 35.86 -17.25 -104.92
C GLN A 189 36.56 -18.10 -106.00
N GLU A 190 36.71 -19.41 -105.77
CA GLU A 190 37.26 -20.37 -106.74
C GLU A 190 36.36 -20.50 -107.97
N LEU A 191 35.05 -20.59 -107.78
CA LEU A 191 34.06 -20.63 -108.87
C LEU A 191 33.98 -19.30 -109.62
N GLU A 192 34.09 -18.17 -108.92
CA GLU A 192 34.18 -16.83 -109.51
C GLU A 192 35.46 -16.70 -110.33
N ASN A 193 36.59 -17.26 -109.88
CA ASN A 193 37.81 -17.31 -110.67
C ASN A 193 37.64 -18.20 -111.91
N GLN A 194 36.97 -19.35 -111.80
CA GLN A 194 36.66 -20.19 -112.96
C GLN A 194 35.68 -19.50 -113.93
N ILE A 195 34.68 -18.78 -113.42
CA ILE A 195 33.77 -17.96 -114.22
C ILE A 195 34.54 -16.82 -114.88
N ASN A 196 35.47 -16.17 -114.18
CA ASN A 196 36.32 -15.13 -114.75
C ASN A 196 37.25 -15.70 -115.83
N ASP A 197 37.81 -16.89 -115.67
CA ASP A 197 38.60 -17.55 -116.70
C ASP A 197 37.74 -17.91 -117.93
N LEU A 198 36.49 -18.35 -117.71
CA LEU A 198 35.51 -18.58 -118.77
C LEU A 198 35.01 -17.27 -119.41
N GLN A 199 34.87 -16.20 -118.64
CA GLN A 199 34.56 -14.86 -119.12
C GLN A 199 35.73 -14.28 -119.90
N THR A 200 36.98 -14.55 -119.52
CA THR A 200 38.19 -14.19 -120.27
C THR A 200 38.25 -14.97 -121.58
N GLN A 201 37.77 -16.22 -121.61
CA GLN A 201 37.54 -16.95 -122.86
C GLN A 201 36.43 -16.31 -123.70
N ILE A 202 35.33 -15.86 -123.11
CA ILE A 202 34.24 -15.17 -123.83
C ILE A 202 34.67 -13.77 -124.30
N GLU A 203 35.51 -13.05 -123.56
CA GLU A 203 36.08 -11.74 -123.91
C GLU A 203 37.14 -11.86 -125.01
N SER A 204 37.83 -13.01 -125.11
CA SER A 204 38.64 -13.35 -126.28
C SER A 204 37.81 -13.57 -127.56
N PHE A 205 36.48 -13.71 -127.44
CA PHE A 205 35.52 -13.82 -128.56
C PHE A 205 34.71 -12.56 -128.84
N ASN A 206 34.65 -11.57 -127.93
CA ASN A 206 33.80 -10.39 -128.05
C ASN A 206 34.56 -9.05 -128.01
N SER A 207 35.69 -8.96 -128.72
CA SER A 207 36.29 -7.66 -129.03
C SER A 207 35.55 -6.96 -130.18
N ARG A 208 34.42 -6.30 -129.89
CA ARG A 208 33.95 -5.08 -130.58
C ARG A 208 32.71 -4.46 -129.90
N GLU A 209 32.91 -3.23 -129.44
CA GLU A 209 31.97 -2.12 -129.19
C GLU A 209 31.72 -1.63 -127.73
N ASN A 210 32.26 -0.42 -127.50
CA ASN A 210 31.71 0.78 -126.85
C ASN A 210 31.36 0.87 -125.33
N ILE A 211 32.29 1.51 -124.57
CA ILE A 211 32.26 2.72 -123.68
C ILE A 211 30.89 3.29 -123.15
N PRO A 212 30.82 4.18 -122.10
CA PRO A 212 31.05 4.14 -120.62
C PRO A 212 29.81 4.57 -119.75
N ILE A 213 29.91 4.62 -118.40
CA ILE A 213 29.70 5.79 -117.48
C ILE A 213 29.43 5.39 -115.99
N GLN A 214 30.23 6.02 -115.10
CA GLN A 214 30.09 6.49 -113.69
C GLN A 214 28.90 6.06 -112.77
N THR A 215 29.16 5.85 -111.46
CA THR A 215 29.01 6.85 -110.34
C THR A 215 29.03 6.19 -108.93
N THR A 216 29.80 6.78 -107.97
CA THR A 216 29.50 7.12 -106.53
C THR A 216 28.85 6.08 -105.58
N ASP A 217 28.98 6.03 -104.24
CA ASP A 217 29.74 6.65 -103.15
C ASP A 217 29.28 5.99 -101.81
N HIS A 218 30.04 6.17 -100.73
CA HIS A 218 29.70 6.11 -99.28
C HIS A 218 29.47 4.71 -98.63
N ALA A 219 30.17 4.28 -97.56
CA ALA A 219 30.66 4.85 -96.29
C ALA A 219 29.62 4.93 -95.14
N ALA A 220 30.08 4.49 -93.95
CA ALA A 220 29.61 4.81 -92.59
C ALA A 220 28.38 4.04 -92.05
N GLN A 221 28.21 3.71 -90.74
CA GLN A 221 28.95 3.87 -89.48
C GLN A 221 28.06 3.29 -88.33
N THR A 222 28.67 2.74 -87.24
CA THR A 222 28.39 2.95 -85.77
C THR A 222 26.97 2.66 -85.18
N ASN A 223 26.65 2.51 -83.88
CA ASN A 223 27.22 2.61 -82.52
C ASN A 223 26.21 1.90 -81.55
N ILE A 224 26.55 1.19 -80.47
CA ILE A 224 27.09 1.56 -79.14
C ILE A 224 26.03 2.12 -78.13
N GLU A 225 25.94 1.42 -76.95
CA GLU A 225 25.59 1.88 -75.56
C GLU A 225 24.13 2.31 -75.21
N ASP A 226 23.59 2.26 -73.97
CA ASP A 226 24.09 1.90 -72.63
C ASP A 226 22.95 1.73 -71.57
N SER A 227 23.22 0.90 -70.54
CA SER A 227 23.13 1.10 -69.06
C SER A 227 21.91 1.76 -68.33
N LYS A 228 21.30 1.04 -67.33
CA LYS A 228 21.36 1.18 -65.82
C LYS A 228 20.55 2.35 -65.17
N LEU A 229 20.04 2.40 -63.91
CA LEU A 229 19.76 1.53 -62.73
C LEU A 229 19.12 2.42 -61.59
N HIS A 230 18.55 1.77 -60.54
CA HIS A 230 18.42 2.15 -59.09
C HIS A 230 17.32 3.15 -58.60
N SER A 231 16.35 2.75 -57.73
CA SER A 231 16.27 2.68 -56.23
C SER A 231 16.14 4.06 -55.52
N SER A 232 15.43 4.33 -54.41
CA SER A 232 15.02 3.61 -53.20
C SER A 232 14.00 4.47 -52.38
N LEU A 233 13.32 3.85 -51.39
CA LEU A 233 12.45 4.43 -50.34
C LEU A 233 13.21 5.25 -49.26
N THR A 234 12.48 6.03 -48.41
CA THR A 234 12.39 5.84 -46.93
C THR A 234 11.43 6.82 -46.21
N ASN A 235 10.85 6.31 -45.10
CA ASN A 235 9.98 6.91 -44.07
C ASN A 235 10.76 7.68 -42.99
N SER A 236 10.07 8.52 -42.18
CA SER A 236 10.00 8.38 -40.70
C SER A 236 9.15 9.46 -39.97
N ASN A 237 8.58 9.03 -38.83
CA ASN A 237 7.73 9.72 -37.85
C ASN A 237 8.53 10.30 -36.65
N ASP A 238 7.82 11.07 -35.81
CA ASP A 238 7.81 11.06 -34.32
C ASP A 238 8.17 12.37 -33.59
N THR A 239 7.22 12.88 -32.77
CA THR A 239 7.47 13.80 -31.64
C THR A 239 6.30 13.77 -30.63
N LEU A 240 6.40 13.00 -29.54
CA LEU A 240 5.60 13.18 -28.31
C LEU A 240 6.31 12.56 -27.09
N HIS A 241 6.99 13.39 -26.28
CA HIS A 241 7.38 13.07 -24.90
C HIS A 241 7.52 14.37 -24.10
N SER A 242 6.63 14.59 -23.12
CA SER A 242 6.85 15.58 -22.04
C SER A 242 5.92 15.29 -20.85
N LEU A 243 6.41 14.48 -19.90
CA LEU A 243 5.85 14.32 -18.54
C LEU A 243 6.87 13.53 -17.71
N VAL A 244 8.04 14.13 -17.49
CA VAL A 244 9.06 13.62 -16.56
C VAL A 244 9.06 14.57 -15.36
N VAL A 245 8.44 14.12 -14.27
CA VAL A 245 8.62 14.72 -12.94
C VAL A 245 10.03 14.35 -12.47
N GLU A 246 10.81 15.33 -12.03
CA GLU A 246 12.21 15.10 -11.66
C GLU A 246 12.34 14.15 -10.44
N PRO A 247 13.38 13.30 -10.38
CA PRO A 247 13.57 12.31 -9.30
C PRO A 247 13.55 12.89 -7.88
N THR A 248 13.97 14.14 -7.72
CA THR A 248 14.01 14.89 -6.45
C THR A 248 12.62 15.30 -5.95
N GLU A 249 11.69 15.63 -6.84
CA GLU A 249 10.32 15.98 -6.48
C GLU A 249 9.54 14.76 -5.99
N ILE A 250 9.84 13.58 -6.55
CA ILE A 250 9.23 12.30 -6.17
C ILE A 250 9.61 11.92 -4.72
N ASP A 251 10.87 12.07 -4.33
CA ASP A 251 11.30 11.71 -2.98
C ASP A 251 10.78 12.69 -1.92
N TYR A 252 10.68 13.99 -2.26
CA TYR A 252 10.03 14.97 -1.41
C TYR A 252 8.53 14.67 -1.24
N LEU A 253 7.84 14.31 -2.32
CA LEU A 253 6.43 13.93 -2.28
C LEU A 253 6.19 12.68 -1.41
N LYS A 254 7.05 11.66 -1.49
CA LYS A 254 6.97 10.48 -0.61
C LYS A 254 7.06 10.86 0.86
N GLN A 255 7.97 11.76 1.23
CA GLN A 255 8.14 12.21 2.61
C GLN A 255 6.90 12.95 3.13
N ILE A 256 6.30 13.80 2.30
CA ILE A 256 5.09 14.55 2.67
C ILE A 256 3.88 13.62 2.78
N ILE A 257 3.71 12.68 1.86
CA ILE A 257 2.63 11.68 1.92
C ILE A 257 2.77 10.83 3.18
N PHE A 258 3.98 10.40 3.53
CA PHE A 258 4.24 9.66 4.75
C PHE A 258 3.87 10.47 6.01
N ALA A 259 4.25 11.74 6.08
CA ALA A 259 3.88 12.63 7.17
C ALA A 259 2.35 12.82 7.27
N TYR A 260 1.67 12.97 6.14
CA TYR A 260 0.21 13.05 6.07
C TYR A 260 -0.47 11.77 6.58
N MET A 261 -0.02 10.60 6.14
CA MET A 261 -0.59 9.29 6.52
C MET A 261 -0.35 8.93 7.99
N THR A 262 0.75 9.40 8.58
CA THR A 262 1.05 9.21 10.02
C THR A 262 0.36 10.23 10.93
N GLY A 263 -0.37 11.20 10.35
CA GLY A 263 -1.11 12.21 11.11
C GLY A 263 -0.26 13.38 11.61
N THR A 264 0.94 13.56 11.07
CA THR A 264 1.84 14.67 11.43
C THR A 264 1.49 15.91 10.61
N ASP A 265 0.93 16.93 11.27
CA ASP A 265 0.46 18.18 10.66
C ASP A 265 -0.30 18.00 9.31
N PRO A 266 -1.42 17.24 9.31
CA PRO A 266 -2.04 16.79 8.08
C PRO A 266 -2.65 17.94 7.24
N MET A 267 -2.97 19.08 7.87
CA MET A 267 -3.46 20.28 7.17
C MET A 267 -2.37 20.94 6.32
N THR A 268 -1.15 21.04 6.85
CA THR A 268 -0.03 21.60 6.08
C THR A 268 0.38 20.63 5.00
N MET A 269 0.47 19.33 5.32
CA MET A 269 0.89 18.32 4.34
C MET A 269 -0.07 18.23 3.14
N VAL A 270 -1.40 18.27 3.37
CA VAL A 270 -2.36 18.20 2.26
C VAL A 270 -2.27 19.41 1.32
N LYS A 271 -1.99 20.60 1.86
CA LYS A 271 -1.76 21.82 1.05
C LYS A 271 -0.52 21.71 0.18
N VAL A 272 0.56 21.13 0.73
CA VAL A 272 1.81 20.92 -0.02
C VAL A 272 1.61 19.85 -1.10
N ILE A 273 0.90 18.75 -0.82
CA ILE A 273 0.54 17.72 -1.81
C ILE A 273 -0.25 18.35 -2.97
N CYS A 274 -1.27 19.16 -2.64
CA CYS A 274 -2.09 19.86 -3.61
C CYS A 274 -1.27 20.80 -4.52
N ALA A 275 -0.25 21.46 -3.96
CA ALA A 275 0.64 22.36 -4.69
C ALA A 275 1.62 21.60 -5.60
N LEU A 276 2.24 20.53 -5.11
CA LEU A 276 3.20 19.71 -5.86
C LEU A 276 2.54 18.99 -7.04
N LEU A 277 1.36 18.41 -6.82
CA LEU A 277 0.63 17.68 -7.85
C LEU A 277 -0.22 18.58 -8.76
N ARG A 278 -0.13 19.91 -8.57
CA ARG A 278 -0.80 20.93 -9.40
C ARG A 278 -2.31 20.69 -9.54
N TYR A 279 -2.98 20.38 -8.44
CA TYR A 279 -4.45 20.28 -8.40
C TYR A 279 -5.09 21.60 -8.86
N THR A 280 -6.26 21.50 -9.48
CA THR A 280 -7.09 22.68 -9.79
C THR A 280 -7.63 23.29 -8.50
N ASP A 281 -7.91 24.59 -8.49
CA ASP A 281 -8.33 25.28 -7.26
C ASP A 281 -9.67 24.75 -6.71
N ASP A 282 -10.52 24.21 -7.59
CA ASP A 282 -11.76 23.53 -7.22
C ASP A 282 -11.46 22.23 -6.44
N GLU A 283 -10.56 21.38 -6.95
CA GLU A 283 -10.15 20.15 -6.27
C GLU A 283 -9.43 20.44 -4.95
N LYS A 284 -8.56 21.46 -4.92
CA LYS A 284 -7.87 21.90 -3.69
C LYS A 284 -8.88 22.28 -2.60
N SER A 285 -9.92 23.02 -2.96
CA SER A 285 -10.91 23.50 -2.01
C SER A 285 -11.68 22.35 -1.38
N VAL A 286 -12.12 21.37 -2.20
CA VAL A 286 -12.80 20.17 -1.73
C VAL A 286 -11.91 19.34 -0.79
N ILE A 287 -10.65 19.11 -1.16
CA ILE A 287 -9.71 18.32 -0.37
C ILE A 287 -9.41 19.00 0.98
N ILE A 288 -9.20 20.31 0.98
CA ILE A 288 -8.92 21.09 2.20
C ILE A 288 -10.14 21.14 3.13
N GLU A 289 -11.36 21.29 2.60
CA GLU A 289 -12.57 21.25 3.42
C GLU A 289 -12.80 19.90 4.07
N HIS A 290 -12.57 18.80 3.34
CA HIS A 290 -12.68 17.45 3.89
C HIS A 290 -11.69 17.25 5.05
N GLU A 291 -10.46 17.77 4.93
CA GLU A 291 -9.46 17.70 6.00
C GLU A 291 -9.85 18.53 7.23
N LYS A 292 -10.40 19.73 7.04
CA LYS A 292 -10.94 20.56 8.13
C LYS A 292 -12.08 19.86 8.87
N TYR A 293 -12.98 19.23 8.13
CA TYR A 293 -14.10 18.48 8.71
C TYR A 293 -13.60 17.30 9.54
N ARG A 294 -12.62 16.55 9.02
CA ARG A 294 -11.97 15.44 9.73
C ARG A 294 -11.42 15.92 11.08
N GLN A 295 -10.60 16.96 11.10
CA GLN A 295 -10.01 17.49 12.35
C GLN A 295 -11.07 17.94 13.37
N THR A 296 -12.11 18.61 12.89
CA THR A 296 -13.21 19.08 13.74
C THR A 296 -13.99 17.92 14.37
N ARG A 297 -14.20 16.83 13.62
CA ARG A 297 -14.87 15.62 14.11
C ARG A 297 -14.09 14.96 15.25
N TRP A 298 -12.77 14.87 15.15
CA TRP A 298 -11.93 14.29 16.20
C TRP A 298 -11.98 15.10 17.51
N LEU A 299 -11.99 16.44 17.42
CA LEU A 299 -12.05 17.34 18.59
C LEU A 299 -13.40 17.30 19.33
N ASN A 300 -14.49 16.99 18.63
CA ASN A 300 -15.86 17.02 19.17
C ASN A 300 -16.39 15.65 19.65
N THR A 301 -15.57 14.59 19.60
CA THR A 301 -15.96 13.27 20.13
C THR A 301 -15.75 13.23 21.65
N PRO A 302 -16.81 13.03 22.47
CA PRO A 302 -16.65 12.91 23.92
C PRO A 302 -15.81 11.67 24.26
N ARG A 303 -14.81 11.86 25.13
CA ARG A 303 -13.98 10.79 25.70
C ARG A 303 -14.72 10.02 26.77
#